data_AF-A0A497JAA6-F1
#
_entry.id   AF-A0A497JAA6-F1
#
_cell.length_a   1.000
_cell.length_b   1.000
_cell.length_c   1.000
_cell.angle_alpha   90.00
_cell.angle_beta   90.00
_cell.angle_gamma   90.00
#
_symmetry.space_group_name_H-M   'P 1'
#
loop_
_entity.id
_entity.type
_entity.pdbx_description
1 polymer ?
#
loop_
_entity_poly.entity_id
_entity_poly.type
_entity_poly.pdbx_seq_one_letter_code
_entity_poly.pdbx_strand_id
1 'polypeptide(L)'
;MKHTLTFDALVAAVDGFLELPLSPEEAISLWRKLDLMLEALLQVLKSDDARRQRLKRVFVSLTTAASELARSLGNARRDDLTHADWMRFAARDLVKLKDELLALREFMAEEADFLRVACLRAQLDAPSRIDLRAFFDELHRAGAISESTWAFLMAQPGSYNQIPKDRETCRRLIRLSELLLELQEIRGEDGSENPETDR
;
A
#
# COMPACT_ATOMS: atom_id res chain seq x y z
N MET A 1 2.71 -18.53 9.34
CA MET A 1 3.61 -17.35 9.35
C MET A 1 2.75 -16.13 9.10
N LYS A 2 2.73 -15.14 10.00
CA LYS A 2 2.08 -13.85 9.70
C LYS A 2 2.97 -13.14 8.69
N HIS A 3 2.53 -13.01 7.45
CA HIS A 3 3.23 -12.19 6.47
C HIS A 3 3.17 -10.74 6.95
N THR A 4 4.33 -10.16 7.24
CA THR A 4 4.43 -8.74 7.57
C THR A 4 4.12 -7.95 6.30
N LEU A 5 3.08 -7.12 6.33
CA LEU A 5 2.75 -6.23 5.22
C LEU A 5 3.90 -5.20 5.07
N THR A 6 4.51 -5.17 3.90
CA THR A 6 5.48 -4.14 3.51
C THR A 6 5.02 -3.52 2.19
N PHE A 7 5.34 -2.24 1.97
CA PHE A 7 5.01 -1.57 0.72
C PHE A 7 5.65 -2.29 -0.48
N ASP A 8 6.93 -2.65 -0.38
CA ASP A 8 7.64 -3.34 -1.46
C ASP A 8 7.04 -4.72 -1.77
N ALA A 9 6.61 -5.47 -0.76
CA ALA A 9 5.92 -6.74 -1.00
C ALA A 9 4.58 -6.53 -1.72
N LEU A 10 3.86 -5.45 -1.41
CA LEU A 10 2.60 -5.12 -2.09
C LEU A 10 2.86 -4.72 -3.54
N VAL A 11 3.85 -3.86 -3.80
CA VAL A 11 4.27 -3.48 -5.15
C VAL A 11 4.65 -4.72 -5.95
N ALA A 12 5.52 -5.58 -5.40
CA ALA A 12 5.95 -6.81 -6.05
C ALA A 12 4.78 -7.77 -6.33
N ALA A 13 3.78 -7.83 -5.46
CA ALA A 13 2.58 -8.64 -5.67
C ALA A 13 1.72 -8.11 -6.82
N VAL A 14 1.56 -6.78 -6.93
CA VAL A 14 0.84 -6.13 -8.03
C VAL A 14 1.60 -6.28 -9.35
N ASP A 15 2.90 -6.02 -9.36
CA ASP A 15 3.75 -6.12 -10.54
C ASP A 15 3.81 -7.56 -11.07
N GLY A 16 3.96 -8.54 -10.17
CA GLY A 16 3.89 -9.95 -10.53
C GLY A 16 2.54 -10.37 -11.13
N PHE A 17 1.45 -9.70 -10.76
CA PHE A 17 0.13 -9.92 -11.38
C PHE A 17 0.06 -9.32 -12.79
N LEU A 18 0.64 -8.12 -12.98
CA LEU A 18 0.57 -7.39 -14.24
C LEU A 18 1.48 -8.00 -15.32
N GLU A 19 2.73 -8.34 -14.98
CA GLU A 19 3.80 -8.68 -15.92
C GLU A 19 3.70 -10.09 -16.50
N LEU A 20 2.99 -11.01 -15.85
CA LEU A 20 2.92 -12.41 -16.29
C LEU A 20 1.75 -12.64 -17.25
N PRO A 21 1.94 -13.47 -18.31
CA PRO A 21 0.82 -14.10 -18.99
C PRO A 21 0.16 -15.05 -18.00
N LEU A 22 -0.95 -14.63 -17.41
CA LEU A 22 -1.69 -15.40 -16.43
C LEU A 22 -2.85 -16.12 -17.12
N SER A 23 -3.01 -17.40 -16.82
CA SER A 23 -4.31 -18.03 -17.00
C SER A 23 -5.34 -17.41 -16.02
N PRO A 24 -6.63 -17.40 -16.38
CA PRO A 24 -7.70 -17.02 -15.47
C PRO A 24 -7.61 -17.71 -14.09
N GLU A 25 -7.24 -18.99 -14.06
CA GLU A 25 -7.12 -19.78 -12.83
C GLU A 25 -5.97 -19.31 -11.94
N GLU A 26 -4.79 -19.04 -12.51
CA GLU A 26 -3.64 -18.52 -11.77
C GLU A 26 -3.93 -17.13 -11.21
N ALA A 27 -4.60 -16.28 -12.01
CA ALA A 27 -4.99 -14.95 -11.61
C ALA A 27 -5.88 -14.95 -10.35
N ILE A 28 -6.85 -15.87 -10.23
CA ILE A 28 -7.67 -16.00 -9.01
C ILE A 28 -6.83 -16.42 -7.80
N SER A 29 -5.82 -17.27 -7.99
CA SER A 29 -4.93 -17.71 -6.91
C SER A 29 -4.05 -16.56 -6.40
N LEU A 30 -3.50 -15.76 -7.32
CA LEU A 30 -2.73 -14.56 -6.99
C LEU A 30 -3.62 -13.48 -6.36
N TRP A 31 -4.84 -13.29 -6.87
CA TRP A 31 -5.80 -12.34 -6.34
C TRP A 31 -6.07 -12.58 -4.86
N ARG A 32 -6.28 -13.83 -4.43
CA ARG A 32 -6.51 -14.15 -3.00
C ARG A 32 -5.38 -13.68 -2.09
N LYS A 33 -4.14 -13.73 -2.57
CA LYS A 33 -2.99 -13.24 -1.78
C LYS A 33 -2.99 -11.72 -1.72
N LEU A 34 -3.24 -11.07 -2.86
CA LEU A 34 -3.29 -9.62 -2.96
C LEU A 34 -4.46 -9.02 -2.16
N ASP A 35 -5.64 -9.66 -2.20
CA ASP A 35 -6.84 -9.30 -1.45
C ASP A 35 -6.56 -9.18 0.05
N LEU A 36 -5.90 -10.19 0.63
CA LEU A 36 -5.48 -10.16 2.04
C LEU A 36 -4.50 -9.02 2.35
N MET A 37 -3.61 -8.68 1.42
CA MET A 37 -2.66 -7.58 1.59
C MET A 37 -3.35 -6.21 1.50
N LEU A 38 -4.33 -6.07 0.61
CA LEU A 38 -5.12 -4.86 0.46
C LEU A 38 -6.08 -4.64 1.63
N GLU A 39 -6.70 -5.70 2.15
CA GLU A 39 -7.46 -5.64 3.39
C GLU A 39 -6.58 -5.18 4.55
N ALA A 40 -5.39 -5.76 4.69
CA ALA A 40 -4.43 -5.34 5.70
C ALA A 40 -4.05 -3.86 5.53
N LEU A 41 -3.79 -3.41 4.30
CA LEU A 41 -3.48 -2.01 4.01
C LEU A 41 -4.63 -1.07 4.41
N LEU A 42 -5.88 -1.42 4.10
CA LEU A 42 -7.06 -0.67 4.54
C LEU A 42 -7.18 -0.56 6.06
N GLN A 43 -6.72 -1.57 6.81
CA GLN A 43 -6.67 -1.49 8.27
C GLN A 43 -5.57 -0.56 8.78
N VAL A 44 -4.45 -0.48 8.07
CA VAL A 44 -3.33 0.41 8.41
C VAL A 44 -3.73 1.88 8.19
N LEU A 45 -4.52 2.18 7.16
CA LEU A 45 -4.95 3.55 6.84
C LEU A 45 -6.11 4.07 7.71
N LYS A 46 -6.39 3.47 8.86
CA LYS A 46 -7.54 3.85 9.70
C LYS A 46 -7.53 5.30 10.19
N SER A 47 -6.36 5.90 10.37
CA SER A 47 -6.21 7.28 10.84
C SER A 47 -6.38 8.33 9.74
N ASP A 48 -6.40 7.95 8.46
CA ASP A 48 -6.50 8.86 7.32
C ASP A 48 -7.74 8.55 6.48
N ASP A 49 -8.84 9.23 6.78
CA ASP A 49 -10.13 8.95 6.13
C ASP A 49 -10.10 9.29 4.63
N ALA A 50 -9.39 10.32 4.18
CA ALA A 50 -9.39 10.72 2.78
C ALA A 50 -8.68 9.67 1.90
N ARG A 51 -7.45 9.29 2.26
CA ARG A 51 -6.68 8.26 1.53
C ARG A 51 -7.32 6.89 1.66
N ARG A 52 -7.85 6.56 2.83
CA ARG A 52 -8.60 5.32 3.04
C ARG A 52 -9.82 5.21 2.14
N GLN A 53 -10.58 6.30 1.95
CA GLN A 53 -11.73 6.29 1.04
C GLN A 53 -11.32 6.18 -0.42
N ARG A 54 -10.19 6.80 -0.83
CA ARG A 54 -9.61 6.59 -2.18
C ARG A 54 -9.22 5.13 -2.38
N LEU A 55 -8.41 4.55 -1.48
CA LEU A 55 -8.01 3.14 -1.56
C LEU A 55 -9.22 2.20 -1.54
N LYS A 56 -10.23 2.48 -0.70
CA LYS A 56 -11.45 1.66 -0.62
C LYS A 56 -12.21 1.63 -1.94
N ARG A 57 -12.26 2.74 -2.69
CA ARG A 57 -12.89 2.77 -4.03
C ARG A 57 -12.17 1.85 -5.00
N VAL A 58 -10.83 1.94 -5.06
CA VAL A 58 -10.00 1.06 -5.88
C VAL A 58 -10.19 -0.41 -5.49
N PHE A 59 -10.18 -0.69 -4.18
CA PHE A 59 -10.36 -2.04 -3.64
C PHE A 59 -11.72 -2.64 -4.03
N VAL A 60 -12.82 -1.88 -3.90
CA VAL A 60 -14.16 -2.34 -4.29
C VAL A 60 -14.22 -2.67 -5.79
N SER A 61 -13.57 -1.85 -6.63
CA SER A 61 -13.51 -2.09 -8.07
C SER A 61 -12.77 -3.40 -8.39
N LEU A 62 -11.61 -3.60 -7.77
CA LEU A 62 -10.83 -4.83 -7.88
C LEU A 62 -11.59 -6.08 -7.42
N THR A 63 -12.22 -6.04 -6.24
CA THR A 63 -13.00 -7.17 -5.71
C THR A 63 -14.17 -7.51 -6.65
N THR A 64 -14.78 -6.50 -7.26
CA THR A 64 -15.84 -6.69 -8.24
C THR A 64 -15.32 -7.40 -9.48
N ALA A 65 -14.24 -6.90 -10.10
CA ALA A 65 -13.62 -7.50 -11.27
C ALA A 65 -13.14 -8.94 -11.00
N ALA A 66 -12.53 -9.20 -9.84
CA ALA A 66 -12.11 -10.54 -9.43
C ALA A 66 -13.29 -11.49 -9.21
N SER A 67 -14.41 -10.99 -8.69
CA SER A 67 -15.64 -11.78 -8.53
C SER A 67 -16.28 -12.13 -9.87
N GLU A 68 -16.25 -11.21 -10.84
CA GLU A 68 -16.69 -11.48 -12.22
C GLU A 68 -15.86 -12.59 -12.85
N LEU A 69 -14.53 -12.50 -12.76
CA LEU A 69 -13.60 -13.51 -13.23
C LEU A 69 -13.87 -14.89 -12.58
N ALA A 70 -14.01 -14.91 -11.25
CA ALA A 70 -14.29 -16.15 -10.51
C ALA A 70 -15.62 -16.79 -10.93
N ARG A 71 -16.65 -15.97 -11.21
CA ARG A 71 -17.93 -16.44 -11.71
C ARG A 71 -17.81 -17.04 -13.11
N SER A 72 -17.12 -16.36 -14.03
CA SER A 72 -16.89 -16.86 -15.40
C SER A 72 -16.15 -18.20 -15.38
N LEU A 73 -15.11 -18.34 -14.54
CA LEU A 73 -14.42 -19.62 -14.31
C LEU A 73 -15.30 -20.68 -13.67
N GLY A 74 -16.11 -20.31 -12.68
CA GLY A 74 -17.05 -21.21 -12.02
C GLY A 74 -18.05 -21.80 -13.00
N ASN A 75 -18.52 -21.00 -13.96
CA ASN A 75 -19.42 -21.45 -15.02
C ASN A 75 -18.71 -22.33 -16.05
N ALA A 76 -17.48 -21.98 -16.47
CA ALA A 76 -16.67 -22.80 -17.37
C ALA A 76 -16.45 -24.22 -16.85
N ARG A 77 -16.35 -24.39 -15.52
CA ARG A 77 -16.18 -25.71 -14.87
C ARG A 77 -17.46 -26.52 -14.73
N ARG A 78 -18.63 -25.89 -14.87
CA ARG A 78 -19.94 -26.52 -14.62
C ARG A 78 -20.68 -26.86 -15.91
N ASP A 79 -20.38 -26.17 -17.01
CA ASP A 79 -21.06 -26.35 -18.30
C ASP A 79 -20.05 -26.72 -19.39
N ASP A 80 -20.00 -28.01 -19.72
CA ASP A 80 -19.10 -28.55 -20.74
C ASP A 80 -19.48 -28.10 -22.16
N LEU A 81 -20.75 -27.79 -22.42
CA LEU A 81 -21.23 -27.41 -23.75
C LEU A 81 -20.84 -25.97 -24.10
N THR A 82 -20.81 -25.07 -23.10
CA THR A 82 -20.44 -23.66 -23.29
C THR A 82 -19.08 -23.31 -22.68
N HIS A 83 -18.28 -24.32 -22.32
CA HIS A 83 -16.98 -24.18 -21.69
C HIS A 83 -16.08 -23.15 -22.42
N ALA A 84 -15.97 -23.25 -23.74
CA ALA A 84 -15.12 -22.37 -24.55
C ALA A 84 -15.58 -20.90 -24.48
N ASP A 85 -16.88 -20.64 -24.44
CA ASP A 85 -17.42 -19.27 -24.33
C ASP A 85 -17.20 -18.70 -22.92
N TRP A 86 -17.38 -19.51 -21.88
CA TRP A 86 -17.06 -19.09 -20.52
C TRP A 86 -15.57 -18.81 -20.32
N MET A 87 -14.68 -19.59 -20.95
CA MET A 87 -13.24 -19.30 -20.95
C MET A 87 -12.90 -18.00 -21.67
N ARG A 88 -13.62 -17.65 -22.75
CA ARG A 88 -13.49 -16.33 -23.41
C ARG A 88 -13.96 -15.20 -22.49
N PHE A 89 -15.06 -15.39 -21.76
CA PHE A 89 -15.50 -14.41 -20.77
C PHE A 89 -14.49 -14.26 -19.63
N ALA A 90 -13.97 -15.37 -19.11
CA ALA A 90 -12.92 -15.33 -18.08
C ALA A 90 -11.65 -14.61 -18.57
N ALA A 91 -11.23 -14.82 -19.81
CA ALA A 91 -10.11 -14.09 -20.39
C ALA A 91 -10.37 -12.57 -20.47
N ARG A 92 -11.59 -12.15 -20.84
CA ARG A 92 -11.99 -10.74 -20.85
C ARG A 92 -12.04 -10.14 -19.45
N ASP A 93 -12.61 -10.88 -18.49
CA ASP A 93 -12.73 -10.43 -17.10
C ASP A 93 -11.35 -10.32 -16.44
N LEU A 94 -10.39 -11.16 -16.84
CA LEU A 94 -8.99 -11.04 -16.45
C LEU A 94 -8.35 -9.74 -16.96
N VAL A 95 -8.60 -9.34 -18.22
CA VAL A 95 -8.11 -8.06 -18.76
C VAL A 95 -8.63 -6.90 -17.91
N LYS A 96 -9.93 -6.88 -17.62
CA LYS A 96 -10.52 -5.86 -16.73
C LYS A 96 -9.86 -5.84 -15.36
N LEU A 97 -9.64 -7.00 -14.75
CA LEU A 97 -8.96 -7.08 -13.45
C LEU A 97 -7.54 -6.50 -13.52
N LYS A 98 -6.82 -6.70 -14.63
CA LYS A 98 -5.51 -6.07 -14.85
C LYS A 98 -5.60 -4.56 -14.99
N ASP A 99 -6.62 -4.04 -15.67
CA ASP A 99 -6.85 -2.60 -15.79
C ASP A 99 -7.10 -1.96 -14.40
N GLU A 100 -7.92 -2.60 -13.57
CA GLU A 100 -8.15 -2.15 -12.19
C GLU A 100 -6.88 -2.24 -11.31
N LEU A 101 -6.00 -3.21 -11.58
CA LEU A 101 -4.69 -3.33 -10.92
C LEU A 101 -3.71 -2.23 -11.35
N LEU A 102 -3.83 -1.71 -12.57
CA LEU A 102 -3.07 -0.54 -12.99
C LEU A 102 -3.52 0.69 -12.20
N ALA A 103 -4.82 0.89 -12.00
CA ALA A 103 -5.33 1.97 -11.15
C ALA A 103 -4.83 1.87 -9.69
N LEU A 104 -4.72 0.64 -9.16
CA LEU A 104 -4.07 0.42 -7.86
C LEU A 104 -2.58 0.77 -7.89
N ARG A 105 -1.85 0.41 -8.94
CA ARG A 105 -0.43 0.73 -9.09
C ARG A 105 -0.20 2.24 -9.16
N GLU A 106 -1.06 2.97 -9.89
CA GLU A 106 -1.04 4.43 -9.96
C GLU A 106 -1.29 5.04 -8.57
N PHE A 107 -2.34 4.62 -7.88
CA PHE A 107 -2.61 5.05 -6.50
C PHE A 107 -1.40 4.80 -5.58
N MET A 108 -0.77 3.63 -5.68
CA MET A 108 0.40 3.29 -4.87
C MET A 108 1.63 4.14 -5.21
N ALA A 109 1.79 4.55 -6.46
CA ALA A 109 2.87 5.41 -6.90
C ALA A 109 2.67 6.85 -6.41
N GLU A 110 1.44 7.37 -6.49
CA GLU A 110 1.07 8.70 -5.98
C GLU A 110 1.28 8.80 -4.47
N GLU A 111 0.92 7.75 -3.73
CA GLU A 111 0.92 7.75 -2.26
C GLU A 111 2.13 6.99 -1.66
N ALA A 112 3.19 6.77 -2.43
CA ALA A 112 4.26 5.82 -2.09
C ALA A 112 4.90 6.10 -0.72
N ASP A 113 5.30 7.34 -0.45
CA ASP A 113 5.99 7.70 0.79
C ASP A 113 5.08 7.53 2.01
N PHE A 114 3.83 7.96 1.89
CA PHE A 114 2.83 7.77 2.92
C PHE A 114 2.57 6.29 3.20
N LEU A 115 2.38 5.47 2.15
CA LEU A 115 2.11 4.04 2.28
C LEU A 115 3.31 3.28 2.89
N ARG A 116 4.54 3.66 2.55
CA ARG A 116 5.76 3.11 3.19
C ARG A 116 5.78 3.40 4.68
N VAL A 117 5.56 4.65 5.08
CA VAL A 117 5.51 5.03 6.51
C VAL A 117 4.33 4.35 7.21
N ALA A 118 3.17 4.25 6.56
CA ALA A 118 2.01 3.54 7.09
C ALA A 118 2.32 2.05 7.37
N CYS A 119 2.94 1.36 6.40
CA CYS A 119 3.36 -0.03 6.58
C CYS A 119 4.39 -0.19 7.71
N LEU A 120 5.35 0.73 7.84
CA LEU A 120 6.34 0.71 8.92
C LEU A 120 5.69 0.99 10.29
N ARG A 121 4.75 1.93 10.39
CA ARG A 121 3.96 2.17 11.61
C ARG A 121 3.21 0.92 12.05
N ALA A 122 2.59 0.20 11.12
CA ALA A 122 1.92 -1.07 11.43
C ALA A 122 2.87 -2.13 12.01
N GLN A 123 4.14 -2.10 11.62
CA GLN A 123 5.17 -2.98 12.17
C GLN A 123 5.63 -2.55 13.57
N LEU A 124 5.63 -1.23 13.87
CA LEU A 124 5.94 -0.72 15.21
C LEU A 124 4.94 -1.17 16.27
N ASP A 125 3.69 -1.43 15.89
CA ASP A 125 2.66 -1.96 16.79
C ASP A 125 2.80 -3.49 17.01
N ALA A 126 3.73 -4.16 16.30
CA ALA A 126 4.05 -5.57 16.45
C ALA A 126 5.23 -5.78 17.44
N PRO A 127 5.04 -6.54 18.54
CA PRO A 127 5.99 -6.61 19.65
C PRO A 127 7.33 -7.33 19.37
N SER A 128 7.60 -7.76 18.14
CA SER A 128 8.72 -8.70 17.86
C SER A 128 9.81 -8.23 16.90
N ARG A 129 9.71 -7.09 16.22
CA ARG A 129 10.80 -6.57 15.36
C ARG A 129 10.57 -5.10 15.02
N ILE A 130 11.07 -4.22 15.87
CA ILE A 130 11.06 -2.76 15.65
C ILE A 130 12.42 -2.35 15.10
N ASP A 131 12.45 -2.04 13.80
CA ASP A 131 13.60 -1.43 13.12
C ASP A 131 13.41 0.09 13.04
N LEU A 132 13.84 0.77 14.11
CA LEU A 132 13.76 2.23 14.21
C LEU A 132 14.63 2.95 13.19
N ARG A 133 15.70 2.30 12.73
CA ARG A 133 16.55 2.89 11.70
C ARG A 133 15.79 2.97 10.39
N ALA A 134 15.21 1.86 9.94
CA ALA A 134 14.38 1.83 8.75
C ALA A 134 13.21 2.83 8.84
N PHE A 135 12.60 2.97 10.03
CA PHE A 135 11.55 3.96 10.27
C PHE A 135 12.01 5.42 10.10
N PHE A 136 13.14 5.81 10.70
CA PHE A 136 13.66 7.17 10.57
C PHE A 136 14.19 7.47 9.16
N ASP A 137 14.80 6.48 8.50
CA ASP A 137 15.21 6.60 7.10
C ASP A 137 13.99 6.90 6.20
N GLU A 138 12.86 6.25 6.46
CA GLU A 138 11.65 6.48 5.67
C GLU A 138 10.99 7.83 5.97
N LEU A 139 10.96 8.26 7.23
CA LEU A 139 10.50 9.61 7.57
C LEU A 139 11.34 10.69 6.90
N HIS A 140 12.64 10.45 6.75
CA HIS A 140 13.53 11.37 6.05
C HIS A 140 13.23 11.39 4.55
N ARG A 141 13.12 10.22 3.91
CA ARG A 141 12.79 10.13 2.47
C ARG A 141 11.44 10.75 2.14
N ALA A 142 10.45 10.58 3.03
CA ALA A 142 9.14 11.20 2.90
C ALA A 142 9.21 12.73 3.03
N GLY A 143 10.30 13.32 3.53
CA GLY A 143 10.41 14.76 3.80
C GLY A 143 9.77 15.20 5.12
N ALA A 144 9.30 14.24 5.94
CA ALA A 144 8.67 14.50 7.23
C ALA A 144 9.67 14.98 8.30
N ILE A 145 10.96 14.68 8.14
CA ILE A 145 12.05 15.22 8.96
C ILE A 145 13.14 15.82 8.07
N SER A 146 13.82 16.86 8.57
CA SER A 146 14.92 17.50 7.85
C SER A 146 16.19 16.65 7.84
N GLU A 147 17.08 16.89 6.86
CA GLU A 147 18.41 16.26 6.79
C GLU A 147 19.21 16.43 8.09
N SER A 148 19.14 17.60 8.74
CA SER A 148 19.86 17.82 10.00
C SER A 148 19.28 17.00 11.16
N THR A 149 17.95 16.81 11.19
CA THR A 149 17.27 15.94 12.15
C THR A 149 17.63 14.48 11.91
N TRP A 150 17.59 14.03 10.66
CA TRP A 150 17.97 12.67 10.29
C TRP A 150 19.44 12.39 10.61
N ALA A 151 20.34 13.30 10.22
CA ALA A 151 21.78 13.21 10.52
C ALA A 151 22.03 13.16 12.03
N PHE A 152 21.31 13.96 12.84
CA PHE A 152 21.40 13.88 14.30
C PHE A 152 20.95 12.50 14.84
N LEU A 153 19.84 11.96 14.34
CA LEU A 153 19.33 10.65 14.74
C LEU A 153 20.29 9.52 14.35
N MET A 154 20.98 9.63 13.21
CA MET A 154 21.91 8.62 12.67
C MET A 154 23.36 8.78 13.15
N ALA A 155 23.80 9.99 13.54
CA ALA A 155 25.18 10.30 13.89
C ALA A 155 25.67 9.63 15.18
N GLN A 156 24.75 9.17 16.03
CA GLN A 156 25.09 8.41 17.23
C GLN A 156 24.76 6.92 17.03
N PRO A 157 25.77 6.06 16.83
CA PRO A 157 25.58 4.62 16.77
C PRO A 157 24.86 4.14 18.04
N GLY A 158 23.62 3.70 17.89
CA GLY A 158 22.80 3.22 19.00
C GLY A 158 21.91 4.26 19.68
N SER A 159 21.84 5.52 19.24
CA SER A 159 20.87 6.51 19.76
C SER A 159 19.43 5.97 19.63
N TYR A 160 19.10 5.42 18.47
CA TYR A 160 17.82 4.76 18.21
C TYR A 160 17.71 3.37 18.85
N ASN A 161 18.82 2.74 19.25
CA ASN A 161 18.78 1.49 20.04
C ASN A 161 18.56 1.77 21.54
N GLN A 162 18.86 2.98 22.01
CA GLN A 162 18.59 3.46 23.36
C GLN A 162 17.13 3.91 23.53
N ILE A 163 16.43 4.19 22.43
CA ILE A 163 14.99 4.44 22.47
C ILE A 163 14.32 3.17 23.03
N PRO A 164 13.62 3.28 24.17
CA PRO A 164 12.87 2.17 24.72
C PRO A 164 11.93 1.59 23.67
N LYS A 165 12.08 0.30 23.34
CA LYS A 165 11.19 -0.41 22.40
C LYS A 165 9.91 -0.89 23.08
N ASP A 166 9.51 -0.21 24.15
CA ASP A 166 8.25 -0.50 24.82
C ASP A 166 7.08 0.04 23.99
N ARG A 167 5.89 -0.53 24.24
CA ARG A 167 4.69 -0.23 23.45
C ARG A 167 4.26 1.24 23.53
N GLU A 168 4.49 1.90 24.66
CA GLU A 168 4.09 3.30 24.86
C GLU A 168 5.01 4.24 24.07
N THR A 169 6.31 4.01 24.10
CA THR A 169 7.28 4.77 23.28
C THR A 169 7.01 4.59 21.78
N CYS A 170 6.69 3.37 21.35
CA CYS A 170 6.34 3.10 19.95
C CYS A 170 5.05 3.84 19.53
N ARG A 171 4.02 3.85 20.37
CA ARG A 171 2.80 4.62 20.10
C ARG A 171 3.07 6.11 19.98
N ARG A 172 3.94 6.66 20.83
CA ARG A 172 4.32 8.08 20.77
C ARG A 172 5.07 8.40 19.48
N LEU A 173 5.97 7.53 19.04
CA LEU A 173 6.66 7.68 17.75
C LEU A 173 5.70 7.60 16.57
N ILE A 174 4.76 6.65 16.58
CA ILE A 174 3.70 6.56 15.56
C ILE A 174 2.91 7.88 15.52
N ARG A 175 2.46 8.38 16.67
CA ARG A 175 1.68 9.62 16.74
C ARG A 175 2.47 10.85 16.30
N LEU A 176 3.77 10.93 16.63
CA LEU A 176 4.63 12.01 16.15
C LEU A 176 4.83 11.95 14.65
N SER A 177 4.99 10.75 14.07
CA SER A 177 5.12 10.61 12.62
C SER A 177 3.85 10.99 11.86
N GLU A 178 2.66 10.70 12.41
CA GLU A 178 1.39 11.14 11.84
C GLU A 178 1.34 12.67 11.76
N LEU A 179 1.64 13.35 12.86
CA LEU A 179 1.66 14.82 12.90
C LEU A 179 2.69 15.42 11.93
N LEU A 180 3.86 14.80 11.77
CA LEU A 180 4.89 15.31 10.85
C LEU A 180 4.48 15.16 9.38
N LEU A 181 3.83 14.05 9.02
CA LEU A 181 3.31 13.84 7.66
C LEU A 181 2.14 14.79 7.37
N GLU A 182 1.20 14.94 8.30
CA GLU A 182 0.10 15.90 8.17
C GLU A 182 0.60 17.34 7.96
N LEU A 183 1.61 17.76 8.74
CA LEU A 183 2.24 19.08 8.59
C LEU A 183 2.96 19.26 7.25
N GLN A 184 3.57 18.20 6.73
CA GLN A 184 4.20 18.23 5.41
C GLN A 184 3.15 18.42 4.31
N GLU A 185 2.03 17.72 4.38
CA GLU A 185 0.95 17.81 3.40
C GLU A 185 0.38 19.22 3.34
N ILE A 186 0.09 19.83 4.50
CA ILE A 186 -0.35 21.23 4.59
C ILE A 186 0.68 22.17 3.95
N ARG A 187 1.97 21.95 4.20
CA ARG A 187 3.05 22.75 3.60
C ARG A 187 3.18 22.55 2.09
N GLY A 188 2.84 21.37 1.58
CA GLY A 188 2.79 21.06 0.15
C GLY A 188 1.59 21.69 -0.55
N GLU A 189 0.42 21.72 0.10
CA GLU A 189 -0.79 22.36 -0.40
C GLU A 189 -0.66 23.90 -0.44
N ASP A 190 -0.08 24.52 0.58
CA ASP A 190 0.20 25.96 0.63
C ASP A 190 1.35 26.41 -0.31
N GLY A 191 2.17 25.47 -0.78
CA GLY A 191 3.27 25.72 -1.74
C GLY A 191 2.84 25.83 -3.20
N SER A 192 1.60 25.45 -3.52
CA SER A 192 1.00 25.56 -4.85
C SER A 192 0.38 26.92 -5.15
N GLU A 193 0.26 27.80 -4.15
CA GLU A 193 -0.23 29.17 -4.32
C GLU A 193 0.86 30.16 -3.94
N ASN A 194 1.68 30.58 -4.91
CA ASN A 194 2.18 31.95 -4.93
C ASN A 194 2.80 32.34 -6.28
N PRO A 195 2.85 33.64 -6.59
CA PRO A 195 1.93 34.25 -7.52
C PRO A 195 2.67 34.77 -8.74
N GLU A 196 1.96 34.88 -9.86
CA GLU A 196 2.34 35.79 -10.93
C GLU A 196 2.52 37.19 -10.32
N THR A 197 3.77 37.55 -10.07
CA THR A 197 4.15 38.94 -9.85
C THR A 197 4.61 39.46 -11.20
N ASP A 198 3.63 40.01 -11.92
CA ASP A 198 3.85 40.95 -13.02
C ASP A 198 4.87 42.02 -12.59
N ARG A 199 5.92 42.17 -13.39
CA ARG A 199 6.77 43.34 -13.46
C ARG A 199 7.04 43.67 -14.92
#